data_AF-A0A2J8P300-F1
#
_entry.id   AF-A0A2J8P300-F1
#
_cell.length_a   1.000
_cell.length_b   1.000
_cell.length_c   1.000
_cell.angle_alpha   90.00
_cell.angle_beta   90.00
_cell.angle_gamma   90.00
#
_symmetry.space_group_name_H-M   'P 1'
#
loop_
_entity.id
_entity.type
_entity.pdbx_description
1 polymer ?
#
loop_
_entity_poly.entity_id
_entity_poly.type
_entity_poly.pdbx_seq_one_letter_code
_entity_poly.pdbx_strand_id
1 'polypeptide(L)'
;GFPVPNQPVYNQPVYNQPVGAAGVPWMPAPQPPLNCPPGLEYLSQIDQILIHQQIELLEEIQAPPGVPIGYVIQTWHPCLPKFTIQNEKREDVLKISGPCVVCSCCGDVDFEIKSLDEQCVVGKISKHWTGILREAFTDADNFGIQFPLDLDVKMKAVMIGACFLIDFMF
;
A
#
# COMPACT_ATOMS: atom_id res chain seq x y z
N GLY A 1 8.45 -2.24 43.43
CA GLY A 1 7.79 -2.36 42.12
C GLY A 1 7.13 -1.04 41.82
N PHE A 2 7.51 -0.39 40.73
CA PHE A 2 6.94 0.90 40.35
C PHE A 2 5.55 0.70 39.70
N PRO A 3 4.58 1.58 39.96
CA PRO A 3 3.26 1.51 39.34
C PRO A 3 3.34 1.89 37.85
N VAL A 4 2.59 1.15 37.02
CA VAL A 4 2.47 1.40 35.57
C VAL A 4 1.55 2.62 35.36
N PRO A 5 1.94 3.64 34.58
CA PRO A 5 1.07 4.77 34.27
C PRO A 5 -0.14 4.34 33.44
N ASN A 6 -1.34 4.81 33.81
CA ASN A 6 -2.56 4.69 33.03
C ASN A 6 -2.34 5.23 31.61
N GLN A 7 -2.50 4.37 30.59
CA GLN A 7 -2.61 4.81 29.21
C GLN A 7 -3.96 5.53 29.00
N PRO A 8 -4.01 6.63 28.23
CA PRO A 8 -5.26 7.27 27.90
C PRO A 8 -6.13 6.35 27.05
N VAL A 9 -7.37 6.11 27.50
CA VAL A 9 -8.41 5.44 26.74
C VAL A 9 -8.72 6.31 25.53
N TYR A 10 -8.19 5.94 24.37
CA TYR A 10 -8.65 6.50 23.10
C TYR A 10 -10.04 5.94 22.84
N ASN A 11 -11.08 6.72 23.15
CA ASN A 11 -12.43 6.45 22.68
C ASN A 11 -12.42 6.47 21.14
N GLN A 12 -12.42 5.29 20.54
CA GLN A 12 -12.66 5.16 19.10
C GLN A 12 -14.13 5.47 18.80
N PRO A 13 -14.44 6.15 17.69
CA PRO A 13 -15.82 6.33 17.27
C PRO A 13 -16.43 4.96 16.94
N VAL A 14 -17.54 4.65 17.60
CA VAL A 14 -18.39 3.50 17.28
C VAL A 14 -18.96 3.73 15.89
N TYR A 15 -18.40 3.09 14.87
CA TYR A 15 -19.02 3.05 13.55
C TYR A 15 -20.21 2.09 13.62
N ASN A 16 -21.40 2.64 13.91
CA ASN A 16 -22.66 2.00 13.59
C ASN A 16 -22.67 1.77 12.07
N GLN A 17 -22.47 0.52 11.65
CA GLN A 17 -22.77 0.12 10.28
C GLN A 17 -24.26 0.42 10.02
N PRO A 18 -24.62 1.14 8.94
CA PRO A 18 -26.02 1.27 8.59
C PRO A 18 -26.54 -0.12 8.21
N VAL A 19 -27.51 -0.58 8.98
CA VAL A 19 -28.30 -1.77 8.70
C VAL A 19 -29.15 -1.46 7.45
N GLY A 20 -28.57 -1.68 6.28
CA GLY A 20 -29.20 -1.53 4.96
C GLY A 20 -29.45 -2.90 4.35
N ALA A 21 -30.67 -3.12 3.84
CA ALA A 21 -31.21 -4.40 3.41
C ALA A 21 -30.35 -5.17 2.38
N ALA A 22 -30.35 -6.51 2.52
CA ALA A 22 -29.58 -7.51 1.75
C ALA A 22 -28.09 -7.62 2.10
N GLY A 23 -27.82 -7.94 3.37
CA GLY A 23 -26.48 -8.20 3.92
C GLY A 23 -25.88 -9.53 3.49
N VAL A 24 -25.30 -9.57 2.30
CA VAL A 24 -24.18 -10.49 2.00
C VAL A 24 -22.89 -9.68 2.11
N PRO A 25 -22.14 -9.81 3.23
CA PRO A 25 -20.75 -9.35 3.27
C PRO A 25 -20.00 -10.07 2.16
N TRP A 26 -19.43 -9.32 1.21
CA TRP A 26 -18.79 -9.91 0.03
C TRP A 26 -17.48 -10.67 0.33
N MET A 27 -17.04 -10.65 1.59
CA MET A 27 -16.17 -11.66 2.21
C MET A 27 -16.45 -11.62 3.73
N PRO A 28 -16.76 -12.75 4.39
CA PRO A 28 -16.76 -12.80 5.84
C PRO A 28 -15.31 -12.64 6.31
N ALA A 29 -15.04 -11.62 7.11
CA ALA A 29 -13.75 -11.51 7.77
C ALA A 29 -13.54 -12.77 8.64
N PRO A 30 -12.37 -13.41 8.58
CA PRO A 30 -12.01 -14.44 9.53
C PRO A 30 -12.13 -13.90 10.95
N GLN A 31 -12.51 -14.74 11.91
CA GLN A 31 -12.58 -14.31 13.30
C GLN A 31 -11.19 -13.80 13.73
N PRO A 32 -11.08 -12.57 14.27
CA PRO A 32 -9.79 -12.00 14.64
C PRO A 32 -9.10 -12.87 15.70
N PRO A 33 -7.78 -13.11 15.58
CA PRO A 33 -6.99 -13.58 16.70
C PRO A 33 -7.10 -12.61 17.88
N LEU A 34 -6.98 -13.13 19.11
CA LEU A 34 -7.01 -12.30 20.33
C LEU A 34 -5.95 -11.18 20.23
N ASN A 35 -6.37 -9.91 20.38
CA ASN A 35 -5.56 -8.68 20.22
C ASN A 35 -5.22 -8.22 18.79
N CYS A 36 -5.83 -8.77 17.73
CA CYS A 36 -5.68 -8.21 16.38
C CYS A 36 -6.44 -6.87 16.26
N PRO A 37 -5.79 -5.77 15.86
CA PRO A 37 -6.48 -4.49 15.69
C PRO A 37 -7.47 -4.55 14.50
N PRO A 38 -8.59 -3.81 14.59
CA PRO A 38 -9.60 -3.79 13.53
C PRO A 38 -9.03 -3.43 12.16
N GLY A 39 -9.39 -4.20 11.13
CA GLY A 39 -8.95 -4.01 9.75
C GLY A 39 -7.65 -4.72 9.36
N LEU A 40 -6.92 -5.32 10.31
CA LEU A 40 -5.72 -6.14 10.03
C LEU A 40 -6.00 -7.66 10.09
N GLU A 41 -7.26 -8.07 10.25
CA GLU A 41 -7.63 -9.48 10.43
C GLU A 41 -7.24 -10.34 9.24
N TYR A 42 -7.30 -9.79 8.02
CA TYR A 42 -6.88 -10.48 6.81
C TYR A 42 -5.36 -10.71 6.77
N LEU A 43 -4.56 -9.80 7.35
CA LEU A 43 -3.12 -9.98 7.44
C LEU A 43 -2.75 -11.13 8.38
N SER A 44 -3.61 -11.45 9.35
CA SER A 44 -3.36 -12.58 10.27
C SER A 44 -3.31 -13.94 9.56
N GLN A 45 -3.86 -14.04 8.35
CA GLN A 45 -3.81 -15.25 7.53
C GLN A 45 -2.64 -15.27 6.55
N ILE A 46 -1.95 -14.14 6.38
CA ILE A 46 -0.80 -14.04 5.48
C ILE A 46 0.44 -14.49 6.25
N ASP A 47 0.88 -15.72 5.98
CA ASP A 47 2.11 -16.28 6.56
C ASP A 47 3.36 -15.76 5.84
N GLN A 48 3.25 -15.50 4.53
CA GLN A 48 4.36 -15.05 3.69
C GLN A 48 3.86 -14.24 2.49
N ILE A 49 4.55 -13.13 2.20
CA ILE A 49 4.46 -12.40 0.93
C ILE A 49 5.77 -12.61 0.19
N LEU A 50 5.71 -13.07 -1.05
CA LEU A 50 6.86 -13.11 -1.95
C LEU A 50 6.72 -12.02 -3.01
N ILE A 51 7.83 -11.34 -3.24
CA ILE A 51 7.97 -10.29 -4.24
C ILE A 51 9.01 -10.78 -5.25
N HIS A 52 8.58 -10.97 -6.49
CA HIS A 52 9.47 -11.35 -7.58
C HIS A 52 9.65 -10.16 -8.52
N GLN A 53 10.77 -9.45 -8.37
CA GLN A 53 11.18 -8.40 -9.31
C GLN A 53 11.76 -9.05 -10.58
N GLN A 54 11.18 -8.74 -11.75
CA GLN A 54 11.71 -9.18 -13.04
C GLN A 54 12.45 -8.03 -13.77
N ILE A 55 13.30 -8.40 -14.73
CA ILE A 55 14.10 -7.45 -15.53
C ILE A 55 13.22 -6.50 -16.37
N GLU A 56 11.95 -6.85 -16.60
CA GLU A 56 11.01 -6.10 -17.46
C GLU A 56 10.10 -5.09 -16.71
N LEU A 57 10.53 -4.55 -15.57
CA LEU A 57 9.76 -3.56 -14.77
C LEU A 57 8.37 -4.08 -14.32
N LEU A 58 8.28 -5.40 -14.15
CA LEU A 58 7.12 -6.12 -13.62
C LEU A 58 7.50 -6.68 -12.25
N GLU A 59 6.66 -6.41 -11.27
CA GLU A 59 6.74 -6.99 -9.94
C GLU A 59 5.49 -7.85 -9.70
N GLU A 60 5.71 -9.13 -9.44
CA GLU A 60 4.65 -10.08 -9.12
C GLU A 60 4.59 -10.29 -7.61
N ILE A 61 3.39 -10.12 -7.04
CA ILE A 61 3.14 -10.33 -5.62
C ILE A 61 2.37 -11.64 -5.46
N GLN A 62 2.90 -12.53 -4.62
CA GLN A 62 2.33 -13.85 -4.35
C GLN A 62 2.04 -14.06 -2.87
N ALA A 63 0.92 -14.70 -2.57
CA ALA A 63 0.56 -15.17 -1.23
C ALA A 63 -0.52 -16.26 -1.34
N PRO A 64 -0.24 -17.54 -0.98
CA PRO A 64 1.08 -18.12 -0.64
C PRO A 64 2.02 -18.21 -1.86
N PRO A 65 3.29 -18.64 -1.70
CA PRO A 65 4.19 -18.87 -2.84
C PRO A 65 3.56 -19.73 -3.93
N GLY A 66 3.65 -19.27 -5.17
CA GLY A 66 3.04 -19.89 -6.35
C GLY A 66 1.60 -19.47 -6.65
N VAL A 67 0.98 -18.65 -5.80
CA VAL A 67 -0.37 -18.08 -6.02
C VAL A 67 -0.28 -16.57 -6.18
N PRO A 68 -0.36 -16.02 -7.40
CA PRO A 68 -0.29 -14.58 -7.62
C PRO A 68 -1.55 -13.88 -7.10
N ILE A 69 -1.37 -12.83 -6.30
CA ILE A 69 -2.47 -11.97 -5.83
C ILE A 69 -2.66 -10.73 -6.72
N GLY A 70 -1.60 -10.33 -7.42
CA GLY A 70 -1.62 -9.24 -8.39
C GLY A 70 -0.22 -8.83 -8.82
N TYR A 71 -0.16 -7.77 -9.60
CA TYR A 71 1.06 -7.34 -10.28
C TYR A 71 1.19 -5.82 -10.25
N VAL A 72 2.42 -5.34 -10.22
CA VAL A 72 2.77 -3.93 -10.43
C VAL A 72 3.57 -3.86 -11.72
N ILE A 73 3.07 -3.10 -12.69
CA ILE A 73 3.73 -2.90 -13.97
C ILE A 73 4.18 -1.46 -14.04
N GLN A 74 5.46 -1.21 -14.24
CA GLN A 74 5.89 0.12 -14.62
C GLN A 74 5.52 0.39 -16.07
N THR A 75 4.86 1.52 -16.30
CA THR A 75 4.56 2.01 -17.65
C THR A 75 5.58 3.08 -18.01
N TRP A 76 6.21 2.94 -19.17
CA TRP A 76 7.19 3.92 -19.62
C TRP A 76 6.49 5.22 -19.99
N HIS A 77 6.94 6.31 -19.36
CA HIS A 77 6.57 7.66 -19.73
C HIS A 77 7.84 8.52 -19.75
N PRO A 78 8.02 9.41 -20.74
CA PRO A 78 9.30 10.09 -20.99
C PRO A 78 9.81 10.94 -19.82
N CYS A 79 8.93 11.36 -18.91
CA CYS A 79 9.28 12.25 -17.80
C CYS A 79 8.69 11.85 -16.44
N LEU A 80 7.78 10.87 -16.37
CA LEU A 80 7.02 10.58 -15.15
C LEU A 80 7.14 9.09 -14.79
N PRO A 81 7.43 8.74 -13.54
CA PRO A 81 7.26 7.37 -13.09
C PRO A 81 5.76 7.07 -13.03
N LYS A 82 5.32 6.14 -13.88
CA LYS A 82 3.95 5.64 -13.90
C LYS A 82 3.97 4.15 -13.64
N PHE A 83 3.05 3.68 -12.81
CA PHE A 83 2.83 2.27 -12.55
C PHE A 83 1.35 1.93 -12.69
N THR A 84 1.07 0.71 -13.12
CA THR A 84 -0.27 0.15 -13.22
C THR A 84 -0.37 -1.01 -12.25
N ILE A 85 -1.42 -1.00 -11.43
CA ILE A 85 -1.73 -2.02 -10.44
C ILE A 85 -2.75 -2.97 -11.05
N GLN A 86 -2.41 -4.24 -11.13
CA GLN A 86 -3.25 -5.28 -11.68
C GLN A 86 -3.65 -6.31 -10.63
N ASN A 87 -4.84 -6.87 -10.80
CA ASN A 87 -5.29 -8.01 -9.98
C ASN A 87 -4.69 -9.34 -10.46
N GLU A 88 -5.02 -10.43 -9.76
CA GLU A 88 -4.61 -11.80 -10.10
C GLU A 88 -4.94 -12.22 -11.55
N LYS A 89 -5.97 -11.61 -12.16
CA LYS A 89 -6.41 -11.86 -13.55
C LYS A 89 -5.71 -10.98 -14.57
N ARG A 90 -4.75 -10.15 -14.17
CA ARG A 90 -4.09 -9.12 -14.99
C ARG A 90 -5.04 -8.03 -15.49
N GLU A 91 -6.12 -7.78 -14.76
CA GLU A 91 -7.01 -6.64 -15.03
C GLU A 91 -6.49 -5.42 -14.27
N ASP A 92 -6.40 -4.28 -14.96
CA ASP A 92 -5.99 -3.02 -14.36
C ASP A 92 -7.02 -2.57 -13.32
N VAL A 93 -6.55 -2.20 -12.12
CA VAL A 93 -7.40 -1.74 -11.01
C VAL A 93 -7.13 -0.27 -10.68
N LEU A 94 -5.87 0.11 -10.58
CA LEU A 94 -5.43 1.45 -10.21
C LEU A 94 -4.16 1.83 -10.98
N LYS A 95 -3.86 3.13 -10.98
CA LYS A 95 -2.59 3.66 -11.48
C LYS A 95 -1.87 4.42 -10.38
N ILE A 96 -0.55 4.37 -10.38
CA ILE A 96 0.30 5.19 -9.53
C ILE A 96 1.07 6.15 -10.42
N SER A 97 1.05 7.44 -10.10
CA SER A 97 1.80 8.47 -10.82
C SER A 97 2.68 9.23 -9.84
N GLY A 98 3.99 9.20 -10.05
CA GLY A 98 4.92 10.02 -9.28
C GLY A 98 5.28 11.33 -10.00
N PRO A 99 5.97 12.23 -9.29
CA PRO A 99 6.37 13.52 -9.83
C PRO A 99 7.47 13.36 -10.87
N CYS A 100 7.61 14.39 -11.72
CA CYS A 100 8.58 14.42 -12.79
C CYS A 100 10.02 14.45 -12.24
N VAL A 101 10.78 13.36 -12.44
CA VAL A 101 12.12 13.14 -11.86
C VAL A 101 13.11 14.20 -12.33
N VAL A 102 12.96 14.72 -13.55
CA VAL A 102 13.80 15.81 -14.10
C VAL A 102 13.50 17.19 -13.50
N CYS A 103 12.49 17.33 -12.64
CA CYS A 103 12.05 18.62 -12.10
C CYS A 103 12.16 18.78 -10.57
N SER A 104 12.49 17.72 -9.83
CA SER A 104 12.42 17.74 -8.35
C SER A 104 13.57 16.99 -7.69
N CYS A 105 14.80 17.50 -7.80
CA CYS A 105 15.88 17.04 -6.95
C CYS A 105 15.73 17.73 -5.58
N CYS A 106 15.61 16.95 -4.50
CA CYS A 106 15.62 17.34 -3.07
C CYS A 106 14.26 17.69 -2.44
N GLY A 107 13.50 16.68 -1.99
CA GLY A 107 12.32 16.86 -1.14
C GLY A 107 11.50 15.58 -0.95
N ASP A 108 10.51 15.62 -0.05
CA ASP A 108 9.49 14.57 0.11
C ASP A 108 8.78 14.32 -1.24
N VAL A 109 8.62 13.05 -1.60
CA VAL A 109 8.07 12.62 -2.89
C VAL A 109 6.73 11.93 -2.66
N ASP A 110 5.66 12.53 -3.17
CA ASP A 110 4.31 11.95 -3.17
C ASP A 110 4.00 11.31 -4.52
N PHE A 111 3.74 10.00 -4.51
CA PHE A 111 3.18 9.24 -5.62
C PHE A 111 1.67 9.13 -5.44
N GLU A 112 0.91 9.67 -6.39
CA GLU A 112 -0.54 9.69 -6.34
C GLU A 112 -1.13 8.36 -6.83
N ILE A 113 -2.02 7.76 -6.05
CA ILE A 113 -2.80 6.59 -6.45
C ILE A 113 -4.09 7.11 -7.10
N LYS A 114 -4.33 6.72 -8.35
CA LYS A 114 -5.42 7.21 -9.18
C LYS A 114 -6.30 6.09 -9.72
N SER A 115 -7.54 6.46 -10.03
CA SER A 115 -8.42 5.67 -10.87
C SER A 115 -7.83 5.43 -12.27
N LEU A 116 -8.36 4.44 -13.00
CA LEU A 116 -7.85 4.03 -14.32
C LEU A 116 -7.90 5.14 -15.38
N ASP A 117 -8.88 6.04 -15.26
CA ASP A 117 -9.04 7.23 -16.11
C ASP A 117 -8.10 8.39 -15.71
N GLU A 118 -7.29 8.21 -14.67
CA GLU A 118 -6.34 9.18 -14.11
C GLU A 118 -7.00 10.49 -13.62
N GLN A 119 -8.33 10.53 -13.46
CA GLN A 119 -9.07 11.75 -13.07
C GLN A 119 -9.21 11.90 -11.55
N CYS A 120 -9.32 10.79 -10.81
CA CYS A 120 -9.58 10.81 -9.38
C CYS A 120 -8.38 10.28 -8.60
N VAL A 121 -7.90 11.06 -7.63
CA VAL A 121 -6.90 10.61 -6.66
C VAL A 121 -7.61 9.93 -5.49
N VAL A 122 -7.29 8.66 -5.26
CA VAL A 122 -7.93 7.80 -4.26
C VAL A 122 -7.01 7.45 -3.09
N GLY A 123 -5.73 7.83 -3.17
CA GLY A 123 -4.74 7.59 -2.14
C GLY A 123 -3.36 8.10 -2.56
N LYS A 124 -2.34 7.82 -1.76
CA LYS A 124 -0.95 8.19 -2.07
C LYS A 124 0.07 7.29 -1.39
N ILE A 125 1.26 7.20 -2.00
CA ILE A 125 2.49 6.69 -1.37
C ILE A 125 3.43 7.88 -1.19
N SER A 126 3.91 8.11 0.02
CA SER A 126 4.81 9.22 0.37
C SER A 126 6.18 8.67 0.77
N LYS A 127 7.25 9.11 0.09
CA LYS A 127 8.65 8.91 0.51
C LYS A 127 9.11 10.19 1.20
N HIS A 128 9.36 10.14 2.51
CA HIS A 128 9.88 11.30 3.25
C HIS A 128 11.41 11.40 3.13
N TRP A 129 11.89 12.53 2.60
CA TRP A 129 13.32 12.82 2.43
C TRP A 129 13.87 13.50 3.69
N THR A 130 14.77 12.85 4.41
CA THR A 130 15.31 13.39 5.68
C THR A 130 16.48 14.39 5.51
N GLY A 131 16.87 14.73 4.28
CA GLY A 131 17.77 15.85 3.95
C GLY A 131 19.26 15.48 3.75
N ILE A 132 20.00 16.38 3.09
CA ILE A 132 21.39 16.22 2.57
C ILE A 132 22.48 16.02 3.65
N LEU A 133 22.18 16.06 4.95
CA LEU A 133 23.19 15.99 6.02
C LEU A 133 23.23 14.68 6.82
N ARG A 134 22.64 13.58 6.31
CA ARG A 134 22.60 12.32 7.08
C ARG A 134 22.84 11.01 6.33
N GLU A 135 23.40 11.07 5.12
CA GLU A 135 24.01 9.90 4.45
C GLU A 135 25.18 9.29 5.26
N ALA A 136 25.63 9.94 6.35
CA ALA A 136 26.66 9.39 7.20
C ALA A 136 26.16 8.43 8.30
N PHE A 137 24.89 8.44 8.75
CA PHE A 137 24.55 7.70 9.99
C PHE A 137 23.16 7.07 10.19
N THR A 138 22.14 7.21 9.33
CA THR A 138 20.91 6.40 9.44
C THR A 138 20.16 6.33 8.11
N ASP A 139 20.40 5.26 7.35
CA ASP A 139 19.77 4.93 6.08
C ASP A 139 18.37 4.33 6.31
N ALA A 140 17.40 5.17 6.63
CA ALA A 140 16.02 4.75 6.86
C ALA A 140 15.08 5.64 6.05
N ASP A 141 14.71 5.18 4.85
CA ASP A 141 13.63 5.77 4.07
C ASP A 141 12.29 5.52 4.77
N ASN A 142 11.57 6.61 5.06
CA ASN A 142 10.27 6.53 5.72
C ASN A 142 9.18 6.59 4.65
N PHE A 143 8.57 5.43 4.36
CA PHE A 143 7.44 5.33 3.46
C PHE A 143 6.11 5.34 4.21
N GLY A 144 5.14 6.09 3.69
CA GLY A 144 3.75 6.07 4.14
C GLY A 144 2.81 5.72 2.98
N ILE A 145 1.86 4.82 3.21
CA ILE A 145 0.84 4.46 2.20
C ILE A 145 -0.55 4.80 2.74
N GLN A 146 -1.31 5.55 1.96
CA GLN A 146 -2.72 5.83 2.20
C GLN A 146 -3.55 5.07 1.17
N PHE A 147 -4.21 4.01 1.62
CA PHE A 147 -5.09 3.20 0.78
C PHE A 147 -6.49 3.83 0.65
N PRO A 148 -7.19 3.61 -0.48
CA PRO A 148 -8.62 3.82 -0.56
C PRO A 148 -9.34 2.92 0.46
N LEU A 149 -10.40 3.46 1.08
CA LEU A 149 -11.17 2.76 2.12
C LEU A 149 -11.82 1.47 1.59
N ASP A 150 -12.33 1.54 0.37
CA ASP A 150 -13.04 0.49 -0.37
C ASP A 150 -12.11 -0.42 -1.19
N LEU A 151 -10.79 -0.21 -1.11
CA LEU A 151 -9.83 -1.04 -1.85
C LEU A 151 -9.75 -2.46 -1.27
N ASP A 152 -9.82 -3.45 -2.17
CA ASP A 152 -9.67 -4.86 -1.85
C ASP A 152 -8.34 -5.14 -1.11
N VAL A 153 -8.35 -6.07 -0.16
CA VAL A 153 -7.18 -6.33 0.68
C VAL A 153 -6.02 -6.92 -0.11
N LYS A 154 -6.28 -7.71 -1.18
CA LYS A 154 -5.23 -8.20 -2.08
C LYS A 154 -4.57 -7.02 -2.78
N MET A 155 -5.35 -6.03 -3.20
CA MET A 155 -4.81 -4.83 -3.83
C MET A 155 -4.03 -3.97 -2.84
N LYS A 156 -4.40 -3.92 -1.56
CA LYS A 156 -3.56 -3.29 -0.52
C LYS A 156 -2.20 -3.99 -0.38
N ALA A 157 -2.17 -5.32 -0.45
CA ALA A 157 -0.91 -6.08 -0.45
C ALA A 157 -0.08 -5.82 -1.72
N VAL A 158 -0.70 -5.78 -2.90
CA VAL A 158 -0.04 -5.41 -4.16
C VAL A 158 0.53 -3.99 -4.10
N MET A 159 -0.19 -3.05 -3.49
CA MET A 159 0.26 -1.68 -3.25
C MET A 159 1.46 -1.58 -2.28
N ILE A 160 1.55 -2.49 -1.31
CA ILE A 160 2.76 -2.64 -0.48
C ILE A 160 3.92 -3.16 -1.34
N GLY A 161 3.67 -4.12 -2.23
CA GLY A 161 4.64 -4.54 -3.25
C GLY A 161 5.15 -3.36 -4.06
N ALA A 162 4.25 -2.55 -4.61
CA ALA A 162 4.59 -1.36 -5.37
C ALA A 162 5.51 -0.39 -4.62
N CYS A 163 5.39 -0.31 -3.29
CA CYS A 163 6.28 0.49 -2.46
C CYS A 163 7.73 -0.01 -2.50
N PHE A 164 7.96 -1.33 -2.51
CA PHE A 164 9.29 -1.92 -2.67
C PHE A 164 9.87 -1.65 -4.06
N LEU A 165 9.06 -1.74 -5.12
CA LEU A 165 9.50 -1.38 -6.46
C LEU A 165 9.88 0.10 -6.56
N ILE A 166 9.08 1.00 -5.98
CA ILE A 166 9.38 2.43 -5.95
C ILE A 166 10.71 2.70 -5.24
N ASP A 167 10.94 2.08 -4.08
CA ASP A 167 12.19 2.19 -3.30
C ASP A 167 13.41 1.67 -4.08
N PHE A 168 13.27 0.55 -4.78
CA PHE A 168 14.33 0.02 -5.64
C PHE A 168 14.67 0.96 -6.81
N MET A 169 13.71 1.76 -7.28
CA MET A 169 13.89 2.65 -8.43
C MET A 169 14.36 4.07 -8.07
N PHE A 170 14.14 4.53 -6.83
CA PHE A 170 14.32 5.91 -6.39
C PHE A 170 14.89 6.00 -4.97
#